data_AF-A0A834JSX1-F1
#
_entry.id   AF-A0A834JSX1-F1
#
_cell.length_a   1.000
_cell.length_b   1.000
_cell.length_c   1.000
_cell.angle_alpha   90.00
_cell.angle_beta   90.00
_cell.angle_gamma   90.00
#
_symmetry.space_group_name_H-M   'P 1'
#
loop_
_entity.id
_entity.type
_entity.pdbx_description
1 polymer ?
#
loop_
_entity_poly.entity_id
_entity_poly.type
_entity_poly.pdbx_seq_one_letter_code
_entity_poly.pdbx_strand_id
1 'polypeptide(L)'
;MPRGSANSKSCTMKLLEPKLPTVNLFKATRLKAWWPLVRRTESVDYVQAGKIEMELSALRGVEANENPVGKGRKPPQELPFPNRPDTSYSWFFNPWKAFRHVVCRYYKWKILICISCILLVFLVGSAIYAFPGYFVKRLLRA
;
A
#
# COMPACT_ATOMS: atom_id res chain seq x y z
N MET A 1 -3.38 -30.91 2.69
CA MET A 1 -2.84 -29.56 2.36
C MET A 1 -3.22 -28.60 3.48
N PRO A 2 -2.32 -27.68 3.93
CA PRO A 2 -2.67 -26.67 4.92
C PRO A 2 -3.82 -25.80 4.40
N ARG A 3 -4.78 -25.51 5.28
CA ARG A 3 -5.91 -24.64 4.95
C ARG A 3 -5.39 -23.25 4.60
N GLY A 4 -5.73 -22.73 3.41
CA GLY A 4 -5.39 -21.36 3.02
C GLY A 4 -6.19 -20.31 3.81
N SER A 5 -5.74 -19.05 3.77
CA SER A 5 -6.43 -17.92 4.38
C SER A 5 -7.41 -17.29 3.39
N ALA A 6 -8.58 -16.83 3.82
CA ALA A 6 -9.53 -16.16 2.92
C ALA A 6 -9.03 -14.77 2.46
N ASN A 7 -8.25 -14.08 3.31
CA ASN A 7 -7.77 -12.72 3.06
C ASN A 7 -6.23 -12.65 3.05
N SER A 8 -5.68 -11.71 2.27
CA SER A 8 -4.23 -11.43 2.25
C SER A 8 -3.69 -10.98 3.61
N LYS A 9 -4.47 -10.24 4.40
CA LYS A 9 -4.05 -9.72 5.72
C LYS A 9 -3.88 -10.83 6.76
N SER A 10 -4.75 -11.83 6.75
CA SER A 10 -4.73 -12.97 7.68
C SER A 10 -3.80 -14.11 7.25
N CYS A 11 -3.08 -13.95 6.15
CA CYS A 11 -2.14 -14.92 5.63
C CYS A 11 -0.74 -14.71 6.25
N THR A 12 -0.37 -15.58 7.19
CA THR A 12 0.88 -15.54 7.97
C THR A 12 1.56 -16.91 8.00
N MET A 13 2.86 -16.97 8.31
CA MET A 13 3.65 -18.21 8.42
C MET A 13 3.04 -19.30 9.33
N LYS A 14 2.23 -18.91 10.32
CA LYS A 14 1.50 -19.83 11.21
C LYS A 14 0.63 -20.83 10.44
N LEU A 15 0.17 -20.45 9.24
CA LEU A 15 -0.69 -21.28 8.40
C LEU A 15 0.01 -22.55 7.89
N LEU A 16 1.34 -22.57 7.90
CA LEU A 16 2.16 -23.71 7.45
C LEU A 16 2.51 -24.67 8.58
N GLU A 17 2.12 -24.37 9.83
CA GLU A 17 2.42 -25.26 10.94
C GLU A 17 1.67 -26.60 10.78
N PRO A 18 2.34 -27.74 11.04
CA PRO A 18 1.77 -29.07 10.81
C PRO A 18 0.60 -29.40 11.76
N LYS A 19 0.39 -28.60 12.81
CA LYS A 19 -0.68 -28.77 13.81
C LYS A 19 -2.04 -28.20 13.36
N LEU A 20 -2.09 -27.41 12.28
CA LEU A 20 -3.34 -26.82 11.81
C LEU A 20 -4.21 -27.79 11.01
N PRO A 21 -5.54 -27.58 11.00
CA PRO A 21 -6.45 -28.41 10.24
C PRO A 21 -6.13 -28.34 8.74
N THR A 22 -6.07 -29.52 8.12
CA THR A 22 -5.84 -29.65 6.69
C THR A 22 -7.16 -29.71 5.92
N VAL A 23 -7.14 -29.27 4.65
CA VAL A 23 -8.30 -29.34 3.76
C VAL A 23 -8.16 -30.53 2.82
N ASN A 24 -9.28 -31.23 2.62
CA ASN A 24 -9.41 -32.30 1.62
C ASN A 24 -10.07 -31.74 0.36
N LEU A 25 -9.31 -31.69 -0.75
CA LEU A 25 -9.78 -31.17 -2.04
C LEU A 25 -10.89 -32.01 -2.67
N PHE A 26 -10.99 -33.30 -2.34
CA PHE A 26 -12.08 -34.15 -2.86
C PHE A 26 -13.42 -33.84 -2.20
N LYS A 27 -13.42 -33.29 -0.98
CA LYS A 27 -14.65 -32.87 -0.29
C LYS A 27 -15.11 -31.48 -0.72
N ALA A 28 -14.17 -30.56 -0.93
CA ALA A 28 -14.48 -29.17 -1.27
C ALA A 28 -14.59 -28.92 -2.79
N THR A 29 -13.98 -29.77 -3.62
CA THR A 29 -13.89 -29.72 -5.10
C THR A 29 -13.23 -28.47 -5.68
N ARG A 30 -13.49 -27.27 -5.13
CA ARG A 30 -12.83 -26.01 -5.45
C ARG A 30 -12.43 -25.27 -4.18
N LEU A 31 -11.26 -24.65 -4.20
CA LEU A 31 -10.71 -23.89 -3.08
C LEU A 31 -9.96 -22.67 -3.61
N LYS A 32 -10.40 -21.47 -3.23
CA LYS A 32 -9.68 -20.22 -3.48
C LYS A 32 -9.21 -19.64 -2.16
N ALA A 33 -7.89 -19.46 -2.01
CA ALA A 33 -7.33 -18.92 -0.78
C ALA A 33 -5.92 -18.34 -0.98
N TRP A 34 -5.41 -17.73 0.08
CA TRP A 34 -4.09 -17.13 0.20
C TRP A 34 -3.15 -18.05 0.97
N TRP A 35 -1.94 -18.24 0.43
CA TRP A 35 -0.87 -18.96 1.10
C TRP A 35 0.42 -18.13 1.18
N PRO A 36 1.16 -18.23 2.29
CA PRO A 36 2.45 -17.56 2.43
C PRO A 36 3.51 -18.33 1.64
N LEU A 37 4.33 -17.59 0.90
CA LEU A 37 5.54 -18.13 0.28
C LEU A 37 6.70 -18.04 1.26
N VAL A 38 7.46 -19.12 1.33
CA VAL A 38 8.59 -19.25 2.25
C VAL A 38 9.87 -19.40 1.45
N ARG A 39 10.90 -18.68 1.89
CA ARG A 39 12.27 -18.84 1.40
C ARG A 39 13.15 -19.32 2.55
N ARG A 40 14.00 -20.29 2.25
CA ARG A 40 15.06 -20.73 3.16
C ARG A 40 16.22 -19.75 3.08
N THR A 41 16.70 -19.29 4.23
CA THR A 41 17.89 -18.43 4.36
C THR A 41 19.12 -19.29 4.70
N GLU A 42 20.31 -18.70 4.68
CA GLU A 42 21.58 -19.35 5.06
C GLU A 42 21.61 -19.67 6.57
N SER A 43 21.01 -18.83 7.41
CA SER A 43 20.56 -19.24 8.74
C SER A 43 19.35 -20.15 8.58
N VAL A 44 19.29 -21.26 9.33
CA VAL A 44 18.31 -22.36 9.26
C VAL A 44 16.82 -21.93 9.36
N ASP A 45 16.55 -20.64 9.50
CA ASP A 45 15.25 -20.03 9.61
C ASP A 45 14.54 -19.85 8.26
N TYR A 46 13.23 -20.07 8.30
CA TYR A 46 12.32 -19.85 7.18
C TYR A 46 11.75 -18.44 7.25
N VAL A 47 11.98 -17.65 6.21
CA VAL A 47 11.48 -16.27 6.12
C VAL A 47 10.32 -16.20 5.12
N GLN A 48 9.30 -15.40 5.44
CA GLN A 48 8.19 -15.15 4.54
C GLN A 48 8.64 -14.28 3.36
N ALA A 49 8.71 -14.86 2.16
CA ALA A 49 9.12 -14.18 0.94
C ALA A 49 7.98 -13.49 0.19
N GLY A 50 6.74 -13.89 0.46
CA GLY A 50 5.57 -13.32 -0.21
C GLY A 50 4.26 -13.96 0.21
N LYS A 51 3.20 -13.59 -0.52
CA LYS A 51 1.86 -14.18 -0.40
C LYS A 51 1.33 -14.41 -1.80
N ILE A 52 0.71 -15.55 -2.03
CA ILE A 52 0.10 -15.89 -3.31
C ILE A 52 -1.36 -16.20 -3.09
N GLU A 53 -2.20 -15.66 -3.97
CA GLU A 53 -3.58 -16.09 -4.12
C GLU A 53 -3.62 -17.20 -5.15
N MET A 54 -4.24 -18.32 -4.82
CA MET A 54 -4.37 -19.46 -5.73
C MET A 54 -5.79 -20.03 -5.65
N GLU A 55 -6.27 -20.49 -6.80
CA GLU A 55 -7.50 -21.26 -6.91
C GLU A 55 -7.16 -22.68 -7.38
N LEU A 56 -7.58 -23.66 -6.59
CA LEU A 56 -7.35 -25.09 -6.84
C LEU A 56 -8.70 -25.74 -7.07
N SER A 57 -8.85 -26.46 -8.18
CA SER A 57 -10.05 -27.23 -8.50
C SER A 57 -9.71 -28.67 -8.86
N ALA A 58 -10.44 -29.62 -8.27
CA ALA A 58 -10.37 -31.03 -8.61
C ALA A 58 -11.38 -31.31 -9.72
N LEU A 59 -10.88 -31.65 -10.91
CA LEU A 59 -11.70 -31.95 -12.09
C LEU A 59 -11.97 -33.47 -12.19
N ARG A 60 -13.06 -33.82 -12.86
CA ARG A 60 -13.36 -35.22 -13.20
C ARG A 60 -12.52 -35.66 -14.41
N GLY A 61 -12.33 -36.97 -14.57
CA GLY A 61 -11.51 -37.52 -15.66
C GLY A 61 -11.97 -37.13 -17.06
N VAL A 62 -13.29 -36.97 -17.29
CA VAL A 62 -13.84 -36.53 -18.58
C VAL A 62 -13.40 -35.10 -18.91
N GLU A 63 -13.60 -34.17 -17.98
CA GLU A 63 -13.20 -32.75 -18.12
C GLU A 63 -11.68 -32.59 -18.27
N ALA A 64 -10.90 -33.40 -17.54
CA ALA A 64 -9.45 -33.40 -17.61
C ALA A 64 -8.92 -33.86 -18.98
N ASN A 65 -9.65 -34.73 -19.69
CA ASN A 65 -9.30 -35.17 -21.03
C ASN A 65 -9.59 -34.09 -22.08
N GLU A 66 -10.68 -33.33 -21.93
CA GLU A 66 -11.01 -32.20 -22.80
C GLU A 66 -10.00 -31.06 -22.66
N ASN A 67 -9.59 -30.75 -21.43
CA ASN A 67 -8.64 -29.70 -21.12
C ASN A 67 -7.42 -30.22 -20.33
N PRO A 68 -6.46 -30.88 -21.02
CA PRO A 68 -5.31 -31.48 -20.36
C PRO A 68 -4.35 -30.40 -19.81
N VAL A 69 -4.14 -30.43 -18.49
CA VAL A 69 -3.14 -29.60 -17.79
C VAL A 69 -1.76 -30.28 -17.79
N GLY A 70 -0.68 -29.51 -17.62
CA GLY A 70 0.66 -30.06 -17.39
C GLY A 70 1.44 -30.54 -18.64
N LYS A 71 0.87 -30.45 -19.85
CA LYS A 71 1.61 -30.75 -21.10
C LYS A 71 2.62 -29.68 -21.52
N GLY A 72 2.82 -28.63 -20.72
CA GLY A 72 3.73 -27.50 -21.03
C GLY A 72 3.32 -26.65 -22.24
N ARG A 73 2.13 -26.89 -22.82
CA ARG A 73 1.66 -26.21 -24.05
C ARG A 73 1.01 -24.86 -23.80
N LYS A 74 0.41 -24.67 -22.61
CA LYS A 74 -0.29 -23.45 -22.22
C LYS A 74 0.15 -23.04 -20.81
N PRO A 75 0.21 -21.73 -20.50
CA PRO A 75 0.47 -21.27 -19.15
C PRO A 75 -0.62 -21.80 -18.18
N PRO A 76 -0.34 -21.83 -16.87
CA PRO A 76 -1.34 -22.15 -15.87
C PRO A 76 -2.52 -21.17 -15.99
N GLN A 77 -3.71 -21.63 -15.60
CA GLN A 77 -4.91 -20.78 -15.61
C GLN A 77 -4.70 -19.60 -14.66
N GLU A 78 -4.57 -18.41 -15.24
CA GLU A 78 -4.28 -17.19 -14.49
C GLU A 78 -5.53 -16.68 -13.77
N LEU A 79 -5.32 -16.22 -12.54
CA LEU A 79 -6.31 -15.43 -11.83
C LEU A 79 -6.29 -13.99 -12.35
N PRO A 80 -7.41 -13.25 -12.26
CA PRO A 80 -7.41 -11.84 -12.60
C PRO A 80 -6.35 -11.10 -11.79
N PHE A 81 -5.68 -10.14 -12.43
CA PHE A 81 -4.66 -9.36 -11.76
C PHE A 81 -5.22 -8.73 -10.48
N PRO A 82 -4.48 -8.78 -9.35
CA PRO A 82 -4.93 -8.15 -8.14
C PRO A 82 -5.05 -6.64 -8.38
N ASN A 83 -6.06 -6.02 -7.77
CA ASN A 83 -6.24 -4.57 -7.82
C ASN A 83 -5.11 -3.90 -7.02
N ARG A 84 -3.99 -3.65 -7.69
CA ARG A 84 -2.83 -2.97 -7.14
C ARG A 84 -3.13 -1.47 -7.14
N PRO A 85 -3.03 -0.76 -6.00
CA PRO A 85 -3.08 0.69 -6.05
C PRO A 85 -1.94 1.19 -6.95
N ASP A 86 -2.26 2.01 -7.94
CA ASP A 86 -1.32 2.59 -8.92
C ASP A 86 -0.17 3.41 -8.29
N THR A 87 -0.24 3.63 -6.98
CA THR A 87 0.75 4.37 -6.20
C THR A 87 1.59 3.41 -5.36
N SER A 88 2.38 2.53 -6.01
CA SER A 88 3.71 2.29 -5.47
C SER A 88 4.42 3.63 -5.54
N TYR A 89 4.60 4.31 -4.40
CA TYR A 89 5.18 5.64 -4.28
C TYR A 89 6.64 5.66 -4.75
N SER A 90 6.85 5.55 -6.06
CA SER A 90 8.10 5.91 -6.69
C SER A 90 8.18 7.43 -6.58
N TRP A 91 8.77 7.90 -5.48
CA TRP A 91 8.96 9.33 -5.21
C TRP A 91 9.56 10.05 -6.42
N PHE A 92 10.38 9.34 -7.20
CA PHE A 92 11.00 9.82 -8.42
C PHE A 92 10.02 10.07 -9.60
N PHE A 93 9.05 9.19 -9.82
CA PHE A 93 8.14 9.31 -10.97
C PHE A 93 6.89 10.16 -10.67
N ASN A 94 6.58 10.38 -9.39
CA ASN A 94 5.41 11.17 -9.01
C ASN A 94 5.65 12.04 -7.75
N PRO A 95 6.60 12.98 -7.81
CA PRO A 95 6.99 13.80 -6.66
C PRO A 95 5.83 14.65 -6.14
N TRP A 96 4.92 15.10 -7.01
CA TRP A 96 3.80 15.95 -6.62
C TRP A 96 2.72 15.21 -5.80
N LYS A 97 2.33 13.99 -6.20
CA LYS A 97 1.39 13.17 -5.39
C LYS A 97 2.03 12.72 -4.08
N ALA A 98 3.32 12.36 -4.10
CA ALA A 98 4.07 12.00 -2.90
C ALA A 98 4.19 13.18 -1.93
N PHE A 99 4.59 14.35 -2.42
CA PHE A 99 4.69 15.58 -1.63
C PHE A 99 3.33 15.97 -1.06
N ARG A 100 2.27 15.99 -1.88
CA ARG A 100 0.91 16.25 -1.38
C ARG A 100 0.55 15.27 -0.27
N HIS A 101 0.76 13.97 -0.43
CA HIS A 101 0.38 13.00 0.60
C HIS A 101 1.20 13.11 1.90
N VAL A 102 2.52 13.34 1.81
CA VAL A 102 3.42 13.47 2.97
C VAL A 102 3.23 14.82 3.68
N VAL A 103 3.26 15.92 2.93
CA VAL A 103 3.17 17.27 3.47
C VAL A 103 1.75 17.59 3.94
N CYS A 104 0.72 17.12 3.23
CA CYS A 104 -0.66 17.33 3.66
C CYS A 104 -1.07 16.50 4.88
N ARG A 105 -0.31 15.48 5.28
CA ARG A 105 -0.65 14.70 6.48
C ARG A 105 0.07 15.18 7.73
N TYR A 106 1.33 15.60 7.61
CA TYR A 106 2.16 15.93 8.77
C TYR A 106 2.43 17.45 8.93
N TYR A 107 2.56 18.21 7.84
CA TYR A 107 3.09 19.57 7.88
C TYR A 107 2.06 20.69 7.67
N LYS A 108 0.77 20.38 7.43
CA LYS A 108 -0.27 21.41 7.18
C LYS A 108 -0.30 22.51 8.23
N TRP A 109 -0.27 22.13 9.51
CA TRP A 109 -0.31 23.08 10.62
C TRP A 109 0.99 23.89 10.74
N LYS A 110 2.16 23.27 10.53
CA LYS A 110 3.45 23.96 10.53
C LYS A 110 3.53 24.98 9.39
N ILE A 111 3.04 24.63 8.20
CA ILE A 111 3.00 25.52 7.03
C ILE A 111 2.06 26.71 7.29
N LEU A 112 0.86 26.48 7.83
CA LEU A 112 -0.07 27.56 8.18
C LEU A 112 0.52 28.53 9.21
N ILE A 113 1.20 28.01 10.24
CA ILE A 113 1.87 28.84 11.25
C ILE A 113 2.99 29.68 10.60
N CYS A 114 3.83 29.06 9.75
CA CYS A 114 4.88 29.80 9.04
C CYS A 114 4.31 30.93 8.17
N ILE A 115 3.26 30.66 7.40
CA ILE A 115 2.59 31.68 6.56
C ILE A 115 2.04 32.81 7.43
N SER A 116 1.36 32.48 8.53
CA SER A 116 0.83 33.48 9.46
C SER A 116 1.92 34.35 10.08
N CYS A 117 3.06 33.77 10.48
CA CYS A 117 4.19 34.52 11.04
C CYS A 117 4.81 35.46 10.01
N ILE A 118 5.02 34.99 8.78
CA ILE A 118 5.57 35.82 7.69
C ILE A 118 4.64 37.02 7.42
N LEU A 119 3.33 36.78 7.37
CA LEU A 119 2.34 37.83 7.14
C LEU A 119 2.35 38.87 8.27
N LEU A 120 2.46 38.42 9.54
CA LEU A 120 2.60 39.31 10.70
C LEU A 120 3.86 40.19 10.62
N VAL A 121 5.01 39.60 10.30
CA VAL A 121 6.27 40.34 10.15
C VAL A 121 6.16 41.38 9.04
N PHE A 122 5.57 41.02 7.90
CA PHE A 122 5.36 41.93 6.79
C PHE A 122 4.46 43.12 7.17
N LEU A 123 3.42 42.85 7.96
CA LEU A 123 2.48 43.86 8.46
C LEU A 123 3.17 44.84 9.42
N VAL A 124 3.97 44.32 10.36
CA VAL A 124 4.76 45.16 11.30
C VAL A 124 5.81 45.99 10.57
N GLY A 125 6.55 45.38 9.63
CA GLY A 125 7.54 46.10 8.82
C GLY A 125 6.92 47.24 8.02
N SER A 126 5.74 47.00 7.43
CA SER A 126 4.98 48.03 6.71
C SER A 126 4.47 49.13 7.64
N ALA A 127 4.04 48.79 8.86
CA ALA A 127 3.59 49.77 9.84
C ALA A 127 4.71 50.70 10.30
N ILE A 128 5.92 50.16 10.56
CA ILE A 128 7.10 50.96 10.91
C ILE A 128 7.51 51.86 9.75
N TYR A 129 7.47 51.34 8.52
CA TYR A 129 7.77 52.13 7.32
C TYR A 129 6.75 53.26 7.07
N ALA A 130 5.45 53.03 7.34
CA ALA A 130 4.40 54.02 7.18
C ALA A 130 4.31 55.04 8.34
N PHE A 131 4.88 54.70 9.50
CA PHE A 131 4.84 55.52 10.71
C PHE A 131 5.41 56.95 10.55
N PRO A 132 6.59 57.19 9.93
CA PRO A 132 7.13 58.54 9.81
C PRO A 132 6.27 59.45 8.93
N GLY A 133 5.66 58.92 7.85
CA GLY A 133 4.81 59.71 6.95
C GLY A 133 3.46 60.11 7.55
N TYR A 134 2.85 59.26 8.37
CA TYR A 134 1.58 59.55 9.05
C TYR A 134 1.74 60.44 10.29
N PHE A 135 2.81 60.24 11.06
CA PHE A 135 3.09 61.05 12.23
C PHE A 135 3.38 62.50 11.84
N VAL A 136 4.18 62.70 10.78
CA VAL A 136 4.49 64.04 10.25
C VAL A 136 3.24 64.75 9.71
N LYS A 137 2.33 64.04 9.03
CA LYS A 137 1.05 64.63 8.57
C LYS A 137 0.10 64.98 9.71
N ARG A 138 0.15 64.27 10.84
CA ARG A 138 -0.62 64.57 12.05
C ARG A 138 -0.01 65.71 12.87
N LEU A 139 1.32 65.87 12.84
CA LEU A 139 2.05 66.94 13.52
C LEU A 139 1.99 68.27 12.76
N LEU A 140 2.04 68.25 11.43
CA LEU A 140 1.99 69.45 10.57
C LEU A 140 0.57 70.01 10.37
N ARG A 141 -0.47 69.32 10.84
CA ARG A 141 -1.88 69.74 10.74
C ARG A 141 -2.49 70.09 12.10
N ALA A 142 -1.66 70.16 13.15
CA ALA A 142 -1.99 70.61 14.49
C ALA A 142 -1.35 71.98 14.76
#